data_AF-A0A660V1H4-F1
#
_entry.id   AF-A0A660V1H4-F1
#
_cell.length_a   1.000
_cell.length_b   1.000
_cell.length_c   1.000
_cell.angle_alpha   90.00
_cell.angle_beta   90.00
_cell.angle_gamma   90.00
#
_symmetry.space_group_name_H-M   'P 1'
#
loop_
_entity.id
_entity.type
_entity.pdbx_description
1 polymer ?
#
loop_
_entity_poly.entity_id
_entity_poly.type
_entity_poly.pdbx_seq_one_letter_code
_entity_poly.pdbx_strand_id
1 'polypeptide(L)' 'MSRDSKQKGRLSVRCIVSDRWLSFPAKTETKLEAGEPIIVNVMTRSKDDNPKKLCELILIREELEDTLRMIHYEPK' A
#
# COMPACT_ATOMS: atom_id res chain seq x y z
N MET A 1 18.93 5.77 -9.80
CA MET A 1 17.48 5.86 -9.49
C MET A 1 16.71 4.97 -10.47
N SER A 2 16.21 3.82 -10.02
CA SER A 2 15.62 2.79 -10.89
C SER A 2 14.26 3.21 -11.47
N ARG A 3 14.02 2.87 -12.75
CA ARG A 3 12.87 3.27 -13.57
C ARG A 3 11.49 2.94 -12.97
N ASP A 4 11.40 2.00 -12.01
CA ASP A 4 10.16 1.64 -11.29
C ASP A 4 9.51 2.79 -10.51
N SER A 5 10.30 3.77 -10.08
CA SER A 5 9.85 4.83 -9.17
C SER A 5 8.88 5.82 -9.83
N LYS A 6 8.79 5.84 -11.17
CA LYS A 6 7.90 6.75 -11.91
C LYS A 6 6.51 6.16 -12.17
N GLN A 7 6.34 4.83 -12.06
CA GLN A 7 5.09 4.15 -12.41
C GLN A 7 4.18 3.91 -11.20
N LYS A 8 4.77 3.82 -10.00
CA LYS A 8 4.05 3.62 -8.74
C LYS A 8 3.89 5.01 -8.10
N GLY A 9 2.68 5.55 -8.13
CA GLY A 9 2.39 6.92 -7.68
C GLY A 9 2.88 7.22 -6.25
N ARG A 10 2.90 8.51 -5.88
CA ARG A 10 3.45 9.03 -4.61
C ARG A 10 2.94 8.32 -3.35
N LEU A 11 1.78 7.68 -3.40
CA LEU A 11 1.19 6.90 -2.32
C LEU A 11 1.28 5.39 -2.63
N SER A 12 2.50 4.86 -2.68
CA SER A 12 2.73 3.44 -2.89
C SER A 12 3.83 2.89 -1.97
N VAL A 13 3.61 1.68 -1.46
CA VAL A 13 4.55 0.97 -0.58
C VAL A 13 4.93 -0.34 -1.25
N ARG A 14 6.22 -0.53 -1.54
CA ARG A 14 6.71 -1.73 -2.25
C ARG A 14 6.93 -2.90 -1.29
N CYS A 15 6.62 -4.10 -1.75
CA CYS A 15 7.14 -5.32 -1.13
C CYS A 15 8.63 -5.46 -1.49
N ILE A 16 9.47 -5.76 -0.51
CA ILE A 16 10.93 -5.89 -0.72
C ILE A 16 11.34 -7.28 -1.23
N VAL A 17 10.46 -8.28 -1.16
CA VAL A 17 10.74 -9.68 -1.55
C VAL A 17 9.94 -10.14 -2.78
N SER A 18 9.10 -9.28 -3.37
CA SER A 18 8.33 -9.64 -4.56
C SER A 18 7.86 -8.40 -5.32
N ASP A 19 7.36 -8.59 -6.55
CA ASP A 19 6.87 -7.50 -7.41
C ASP A 19 5.53 -6.89 -6.96
N ARG A 20 5.04 -7.21 -5.76
CA ARG A 20 3.80 -6.68 -5.19
C ARG A 20 4.01 -5.30 -4.57
N TRP A 21 2.94 -4.50 -4.51
CA TRP A 21 2.94 -3.23 -3.80
C TRP A 21 1.54 -2.87 -3.28
N LEU A 22 1.50 -2.08 -2.23
CA LEU A 22 0.29 -1.39 -1.79
C LEU A 22 0.17 -0.07 -2.55
N SER A 23 -1.04 0.26 -2.99
CA SER A 23 -1.37 1.53 -3.63
C SER A 23 -2.56 2.17 -2.94
N PHE A 24 -2.40 3.40 -2.50
CA PHE A 24 -3.47 4.16 -1.83
C PHE A 24 -4.10 5.10 -2.87
N PRO A 25 -5.44 5.09 -3.06
CA PRO A 25 -6.11 5.98 -4.00
C PRO A 25 -5.86 7.45 -3.65
N ALA A 26 -5.53 8.28 -4.65
CA ALA A 26 -5.19 9.69 -4.46
C ALA A 26 -6.35 10.59 -3.99
N LYS A 27 -7.57 10.04 -3.76
CA LYS A 27 -8.78 10.82 -3.46
C LYS A 27 -8.93 11.27 -2.01
N THR A 28 -7.98 11.01 -1.12
CA THR A 28 -8.05 11.49 0.27
C THR A 28 -7.34 12.84 0.41
N GLU A 29 -7.82 13.88 -0.30
CA GLU A 29 -7.46 15.28 0.01
C GLU A 29 -8.25 15.81 1.21
N THR A 30 -9.30 15.11 1.61
CA THR A 30 -9.96 15.31 2.90
C THR A 30 -9.06 14.80 4.01
N LYS A 31 -8.84 15.61 5.05
CA LYS A 31 -8.32 15.12 6.33
C LYS A 31 -9.16 13.90 6.71
N LEU A 32 -8.49 12.75 6.86
CA LEU A 32 -9.15 11.58 7.42
C LEU A 32 -9.48 11.90 8.88
N GLU A 33 -10.76 11.88 9.21
CA GLU A 33 -11.19 11.97 10.60
C GLU A 33 -10.86 10.64 11.32
N ALA A 34 -10.76 10.68 12.65
CA ALA A 34 -10.41 9.50 13.43
C ALA A 34 -11.45 8.39 13.23
N GLY A 35 -10.99 7.17 12.92
CA GLY A 35 -11.87 6.02 12.66
C GLY A 35 -12.40 5.93 11.23
N GLU A 36 -12.04 6.85 10.33
CA GLU A 36 -12.43 6.72 8.93
C GLU A 36 -11.69 5.57 8.23
N PRO A 37 -12.41 4.75 7.44
CA PRO A 37 -11.80 3.66 6.70
C PRO A 37 -10.95 4.19 5.53
N ILE A 38 -9.76 3.65 5.40
CA ILE A 38 -8.87 3.84 4.25
C ILE A 38 -8.96 2.64 3.31
N ILE A 39 -8.90 2.93 2.01
CA ILE A 39 -8.83 1.90 0.97
C ILE A 39 -7.37 1.69 0.57
N VAL A 40 -6.93 0.43 0.60
CA VAL A 40 -5.59 0.03 0.17
C VAL A 40 -5.72 -1.04 -0.91
N ASN A 41 -5.16 -0.78 -2.09
CA ASN A 41 -5.13 -1.77 -3.16
C ASN A 41 -3.84 -2.60 -3.05
N VAL A 42 -3.98 -3.93 -3.03
CA VAL A 42 -2.83 -4.83 -3.19
C VAL A 42 -2.64 -5.06 -4.69
N MET A 43 -1.49 -4.65 -5.20
CA MET A 43 -1.16 -4.63 -6.61
C MET A 43 -0.02 -5.60 -6.91
N THR A 44 0.03 -6.08 -8.15
CA THR A 44 1.11 -6.89 -8.73
C THR A 44 1.31 -6.51 -10.20
N ARG A 45 2.31 -7.11 -10.85
CA ARG A 45 2.47 -7.08 -12.31
C ARG A 45 1.71 -8.24 -12.94
N SER A 46 1.05 -8.01 -14.07
CA SER A 46 0.49 -9.07 -14.92
C SER A 46 1.60 -9.76 -15.72
N LYS A 47 1.24 -10.76 -16.54
CA LYS A 47 2.20 -11.43 -17.43
C LYS A 47 2.83 -10.48 -18.45
N ASP A 48 2.12 -9.41 -18.81
CA ASP A 48 2.55 -8.38 -19.77
C ASP A 48 3.18 -7.16 -19.07
N ASP A 49 3.67 -7.33 -17.84
CA ASP A 49 4.28 -6.30 -17.00
C ASP A 49 3.37 -5.10 -16.65
N ASN A 50 2.05 -5.25 -16.82
CA ASN A 50 1.09 -4.19 -16.52
C ASN A 50 0.62 -4.24 -15.06
N PRO A 51 0.34 -3.07 -14.42
CA PRO A 51 -0.29 -3.04 -13.11
C PRO A 51 -1.59 -3.83 -13.06
N LYS A 52 -1.69 -4.76 -12.09
CA LYS A 52 -2.88 -5.58 -11.84
C LYS A 52 -3.23 -5.54 -10.37
N LYS A 53 -4.48 -5.20 -10.05
CA LYS A 53 -5.02 -5.30 -8.68
C LYS A 53 -5.28 -6.78 -8.35
N LEU A 54 -4.74 -7.23 -7.23
CA LEU A 54 -5.03 -8.56 -6.66
C LEU A 54 -6.29 -8.50 -5.78
N CYS A 55 -6.33 -7.53 -4.86
CA CYS A 55 -7.48 -7.31 -3.99
C CYS A 55 -7.51 -5.86 -3.48
N GLU A 56 -8.62 -5.54 -2.80
CA GLU A 56 -8.80 -4.32 -2.03
C GLU A 56 -8.87 -4.67 -0.55
N LEU A 57 -8.24 -3.85 0.28
CA LEU A 57 -8.37 -3.89 1.73
C LEU A 57 -9.03 -2.58 2.18
N ILE A 58 -9.97 -2.67 3.10
CA ILE A 58 -10.58 -1.55 3.79
C ILE A 58 -10.10 -1.66 5.23
N LEU A 59 -9.33 -0.67 5.70
CA LEU A 59 -8.65 -0.70 7.00
C LEU A 59 -8.97 0.59 7.76
N ILE A 60 -8.92 0.57 9.08
CA ILE A 60 -8.91 1.80 9.88
C ILE A 60 -7.45 2.24 10.05
N ARG A 61 -7.18 3.54 9.83
CA ARG A 61 -5.81 4.06 9.87
C ARG A 61 -5.17 3.88 11.24
N GLU A 62 -5.89 4.20 12.31
CA GLU A 62 -5.41 4.13 13.69
C GLU A 62 -5.05 2.70 14.07
N GLU A 63 -5.91 1.73 13.73
CA GLU A 63 -5.64 0.30 13.98
C GLU A 63 -4.37 -0.18 13.27
N LEU A 64 -4.15 0.28 12.03
CA LEU A 64 -2.93 -0.03 11.28
C LEU A 64 -1.70 0.60 11.93
N GLU A 65 -1.76 1.87 12.33
CA GLU A 65 -0.66 2.57 13.01
C GLU A 65 -0.31 1.93 14.35
N ASP A 66 -1.31 1.58 15.17
CA ASP A 66 -1.11 0.92 16.46
C ASP A 66 -0.51 -0.48 16.27
N THR A 67 -1.01 -1.25 15.31
CA THR A 67 -0.44 -2.57 14.97
C THR A 67 1.03 -2.44 14.55
N LEU A 68 1.37 -1.46 13.72
CA LEU A 68 2.75 -1.23 13.29
C LEU A 68 3.69 -0.85 14.43
N ARG A 69 3.20 -0.19 15.49
CA ARG A 69 4.00 0.13 16.70
C ARG A 69 4.28 -1.09 17.55
N MET A 70 3.40 -2.10 17.53
CA MET A 70 3.53 -3.33 18.30
C MET A 70 4.38 -4.40 17.61
N ILE A 71 4.50 -4.35 16.27
CA ILE A 71 5.29 -5.32 15.52
C ILE A 71 6.77 -4.95 15.59
N HIS A 72 7.57 -5.86 16.15
CA HIS A 72 9.02 -5.85 15.98
C HIS A 72 9.40 -6.80 14.84
N TYR A 73 10.19 -6.32 13.90
CA TYR A 73 10.71 -7.16 12.83
C TYR A 73 11.82 -8.06 13.38
N GLU A 74 11.54 -9.36 13.47
CA GLU A 74 12.55 -10.39 13.72
C GLU A 74 12.87 -11.10 12.39
N PRO A 75 14.04 -10.84 11.78
CA PRO A 75 14.44 -11.58 10.59
C PRO A 75 14.64 -13.07 10.94
N LYS A 76 14.06 -13.95 10.12
CA LYS A 76 14.39 -15.38 10.10
C LYS A 76 15.66 -15.64 9.30
#